data_AF-A0A6H5JPT3-F1
#
_entry.id   AF-A0A6H5JPT3-F1
#
_cell.length_a   1.000
_cell.length_b   1.000
_cell.length_c   1.000
_cell.angle_alpha   90.00
_cell.angle_beta   90.00
_cell.angle_gamma   90.00
#
_symmetry.space_group_name_H-M   'P 1'
#
loop_
_entity.id
_entity.type
_entity.pdbx_description
1 polymer ?
#
loop_
_entity_poly.entity_id
_entity_poly.type
_entity_poly.pdbx_seq_one_letter_code
_entity_poly.pdbx_strand_id
1 'polypeptide(L)'
;MSLSSSTGAPRSPMILSPIGPAFGDTHVQRNRGDTRFLQRDSSSGGGSGGSGRAGMTSLVRPVPSETVREGPARAHSSSPPARCRNPEWHGQPQPPPHSLLHQQLQEYRRVSAQEAPCIEPESSQMDLKEQRAWDLARAAGVVDRGCRLIWVTATSRMARGCRQDDGGGSGGGWSSRRGEIVSWECLQESLMEHLREGTKTTRNWDDPIILPHGRVVDTPQLEFIRGILRRGQEAVAKARWGATGDECTEVGGDGRDDFVSVEAFANFSQWWAPLMATLGIIRNDWATTRPVRVHGFMSRVASKRLLMQRECGTFLLRFSESRMGALVISFTQPSVSVSRLSRISRCLVPFISCAGRLACCLQGSPINPRIVLQQFQLRSGRRSLSVKHSLVEVKWGGRCCIQAEKGGMRCYGSLHDFVRQIPELKKLYPDIPKEEAFGETPRSPPATASAPGAARRDELVAEIESLVKGKMSAWKNRDKPQ
;
A
#
# COMPACT_ATOMS: atom_id res chain seq x y z
N MET A 1 -5.98 72.03 24.97
CA MET A 1 -5.80 71.24 23.73
C MET A 1 -6.22 69.81 24.04
N SER A 2 -7.10 69.29 23.21
CA SER A 2 -8.11 68.29 23.53
C SER A 2 -7.54 66.87 23.59
N LEU A 3 -7.79 66.18 24.70
CA LEU A 3 -7.62 64.73 24.83
C LEU A 3 -8.82 64.04 24.18
N SER A 4 -8.57 63.11 23.24
CA SER A 4 -9.58 62.21 22.70
C SER A 4 -9.17 60.76 22.99
N SER A 5 -9.97 60.15 23.86
CA SER A 5 -9.91 58.76 24.30
C SER A 5 -10.62 57.87 23.29
N SER A 6 -9.90 56.94 22.68
CA SER A 6 -10.45 55.87 21.84
C SER A 6 -10.47 54.56 22.62
N THR A 7 -11.67 54.10 22.95
CA THR A 7 -12.00 52.81 23.54
C THR A 7 -11.71 51.67 22.55
N GLY A 8 -10.67 50.88 22.82
CA GLY A 8 -10.36 49.66 22.07
C GLY A 8 -11.12 48.45 22.61
N ALA A 9 -11.99 47.87 21.78
CA ALA A 9 -12.68 46.61 22.07
C ALA A 9 -11.71 45.40 22.02
N PRO A 10 -11.93 44.33 22.82
CA PRO A 10 -11.06 43.17 22.84
C PRO A 10 -11.24 42.31 21.58
N ARG A 11 -10.16 42.15 20.81
CA ARG A 11 -10.09 41.22 19.68
C ARG A 11 -10.15 39.78 20.19
N SER A 12 -11.15 39.03 19.73
CA SER A 12 -11.23 37.57 19.90
C SER A 12 -10.07 36.87 19.17
N PRO A 13 -9.53 35.76 19.68
CA PRO A 13 -8.42 35.07 19.05
C PRO A 13 -8.89 34.36 17.77
N MET A 14 -8.18 34.62 16.66
CA MET A 14 -8.34 33.88 15.41
C MET A 14 -7.96 32.41 15.64
N ILE A 15 -8.96 31.53 15.51
CA ILE A 15 -8.75 30.09 15.39
C ILE A 15 -8.26 29.82 13.96
N LEU A 16 -6.96 29.60 13.80
CA LEU A 16 -6.37 29.09 12.57
C LEU A 16 -6.83 27.63 12.38
N SER A 17 -7.70 27.41 11.41
CA SER A 17 -8.05 26.07 10.95
C SER A 17 -6.90 25.49 10.11
N PRO A 18 -6.56 24.20 10.26
CA PRO A 18 -5.55 23.57 9.42
C PRO A 18 -6.09 23.42 7.99
N ILE A 19 -5.44 24.11 7.05
CA ILE A 19 -5.67 24.02 5.61
C ILE A 19 -5.17 22.63 5.16
N GLY A 20 -6.09 21.67 5.05
CA GLY A 20 -5.91 20.48 4.21
C GLY A 20 -6.46 20.77 2.82
N PRO A 21 -5.85 20.28 1.72
CA PRO A 21 -6.37 20.53 0.39
C PRO A 21 -7.74 19.87 0.23
N ALA A 22 -8.74 20.70 -0.08
CA ALA A 22 -10.08 20.27 -0.41
C ALA A 22 -10.07 19.51 -1.74
N PHE A 23 -10.69 18.32 -1.72
CA PHE A 23 -10.86 17.46 -2.90
C PHE A 23 -11.99 18.01 -3.77
N GLY A 24 -11.64 18.47 -4.97
CA GLY A 24 -12.60 18.79 -6.03
C GLY A 24 -12.71 17.62 -7.01
N ASP A 25 -13.88 16.97 -7.04
CA ASP A 25 -14.24 15.95 -8.02
C ASP A 25 -14.51 16.62 -9.38
N THR A 26 -13.59 16.52 -10.35
CA THR A 26 -13.87 16.84 -11.75
C THR A 26 -14.25 15.58 -12.52
N HIS A 27 -15.55 15.48 -12.84
CA HIS A 27 -16.15 14.41 -13.62
C HIS A 27 -15.94 14.71 -15.12
N VAL A 28 -15.09 13.94 -15.80
CA VAL A 28 -15.04 13.90 -17.27
C VAL A 28 -15.59 12.57 -17.74
N GLN A 29 -16.86 12.56 -18.17
CA GLN A 29 -17.44 11.47 -18.95
C GLN A 29 -16.90 11.58 -20.39
N ARG A 30 -16.06 10.62 -20.81
CA ARG A 30 -15.77 10.41 -22.24
C ARG A 30 -16.57 9.21 -22.74
N ASN A 31 -17.41 9.48 -23.74
CA ASN A 31 -18.12 8.50 -24.56
C ASN A 31 -17.11 7.60 -25.30
N ARG A 32 -17.32 6.29 -25.24
CA ARG A 32 -16.59 5.31 -26.07
C ARG A 32 -17.37 5.09 -27.36
N GLY A 33 -16.77 5.43 -28.49
CA GLY A 33 -17.19 5.01 -29.82
C GLY A 33 -16.46 3.72 -30.22
N ASP A 34 -17.23 2.82 -30.82
CA ASP A 34 -16.84 1.53 -31.38
C ASP A 34 -15.69 1.64 -32.40
N THR A 35 -14.74 0.71 -32.34
CA THR A 35 -13.89 0.37 -33.50
C THR A 35 -13.78 -1.15 -33.64
N ARG A 36 -14.01 -1.59 -34.87
CA ARG A 36 -14.14 -2.97 -35.32
C ARG A 36 -12.77 -3.63 -35.48
N PHE A 37 -12.72 -4.92 -35.20
CA PHE A 37 -11.63 -5.84 -35.48
C PHE A 37 -11.33 -5.92 -36.98
N LEU A 38 -10.05 -5.80 -37.35
CA LEU A 38 -9.51 -6.42 -38.55
C LEU A 38 -8.42 -7.42 -38.15
N GLN A 39 -8.71 -8.67 -38.49
CA GLN A 39 -7.87 -9.85 -38.39
C GLN A 39 -6.82 -9.77 -39.50
N ARG A 40 -5.54 -9.91 -39.16
CA ARG A 40 -4.47 -10.05 -40.16
C ARG A 40 -3.63 -11.27 -39.80
N ASP A 41 -3.85 -12.33 -40.58
CA ASP A 41 -2.98 -13.49 -40.64
C ASP A 41 -1.65 -13.11 -41.28
N SER A 42 -0.54 -13.60 -40.74
CA SER A 42 0.70 -13.77 -41.48
C SER A 42 1.55 -14.85 -40.81
N SER A 43 1.66 -15.95 -41.53
CA SER A 43 2.53 -17.10 -41.33
C SER A 43 3.88 -16.89 -42.04
N SER A 44 4.94 -17.43 -41.44
CA SER A 44 6.25 -17.85 -41.98
C SER A 44 7.30 -17.68 -40.87
N GLY A 45 8.28 -18.56 -40.63
CA GLY A 45 8.78 -19.73 -41.33
C GLY A 45 10.29 -19.81 -41.07
N GLY A 46 10.79 -20.98 -40.64
CA GLY A 46 12.22 -21.36 -40.59
C GLY A 46 13.03 -20.79 -39.42
N GLY A 47 14.01 -21.47 -38.83
CA GLY A 47 14.61 -22.77 -39.10
C GLY A 47 15.96 -22.89 -38.37
N SER A 48 16.29 -24.12 -37.97
CA SER A 48 17.63 -24.71 -37.84
C SER A 48 18.67 -24.22 -36.79
N GLY A 49 19.15 -25.18 -35.98
CA GLY A 49 20.57 -25.57 -36.05
C GLY A 49 21.46 -25.38 -34.80
N GLY A 50 22.13 -26.48 -34.39
CA GLY A 50 23.41 -26.50 -33.63
C GLY A 50 23.27 -26.79 -32.13
N SER A 51 23.42 -28.02 -31.62
CA SER A 51 24.63 -28.88 -31.48
C SER A 51 25.83 -28.23 -30.79
N GLY A 52 26.23 -28.79 -29.63
CA GLY A 52 27.65 -29.07 -29.36
C GLY A 52 28.23 -28.70 -27.98
N ARG A 53 28.59 -29.77 -27.26
CA ARG A 53 29.82 -29.95 -26.43
C ARG A 53 29.89 -29.49 -24.96
N ALA A 54 29.82 -30.53 -24.11
CA ALA A 54 30.77 -30.97 -23.07
C ALA A 54 32.02 -30.13 -22.75
N GLY A 55 32.33 -30.06 -21.45
CA GLY A 55 33.65 -29.73 -20.91
C GLY A 55 33.67 -29.75 -19.37
N MET A 56 34.18 -30.84 -18.80
CA MET A 56 34.50 -30.99 -17.37
C MET A 56 35.62 -30.02 -16.96
N THR A 57 35.66 -29.58 -15.69
CA THR A 57 36.77 -29.89 -14.76
C THR A 57 36.54 -29.21 -13.41
N SER A 58 36.81 -30.00 -12.37
CA SER A 58 36.83 -29.66 -10.94
C SER A 58 38.18 -29.08 -10.57
N LEU A 59 38.23 -28.03 -9.74
CA LEU A 59 39.44 -27.64 -9.01
C LEU A 59 39.15 -27.32 -7.55
N VAL A 60 40.03 -27.91 -6.75
CA VAL A 60 40.15 -28.02 -5.30
C VAL A 60 40.37 -26.65 -4.63
N ARG A 61 39.71 -26.40 -3.50
CA ARG A 61 40.01 -25.30 -2.56
C ARG A 61 40.87 -25.81 -1.40
N PRO A 62 41.93 -25.09 -0.97
CA PRO A 62 42.57 -25.33 0.31
C PRO A 62 41.99 -24.45 1.43
N VAL A 63 41.94 -25.02 2.62
CA VAL A 63 41.60 -24.42 3.92
C VAL A 63 42.89 -23.98 4.63
N PRO A 64 42.89 -22.85 5.36
CA PRO A 64 43.73 -22.69 6.55
C PRO A 64 42.85 -22.34 7.77
N SER A 65 42.74 -23.20 8.78
CA SER A 65 43.62 -23.36 9.96
C SER A 65 43.55 -22.19 10.95
N GLU A 66 42.89 -22.47 12.07
CA GLU A 66 42.75 -21.66 13.28
C GLU A 66 44.10 -21.40 13.98
N THR A 67 44.24 -20.22 14.58
CA THR A 67 45.21 -20.00 15.67
C THR A 67 44.54 -19.28 16.83
N VAL A 68 44.42 -20.03 17.91
CA VAL A 68 44.09 -19.64 19.29
C VAL A 68 45.23 -18.80 19.87
N ARG A 69 44.91 -17.72 20.59
CA ARG A 69 45.83 -17.10 21.57
C ARG A 69 45.05 -16.58 22.78
N GLU A 70 45.28 -17.22 23.91
CA GLU A 70 44.81 -16.84 25.25
C GLU A 70 45.82 -15.94 25.99
N GLY A 71 45.29 -15.10 26.87
CA GLY A 71 45.91 -14.64 28.13
C GLY A 71 46.43 -13.19 28.17
N PRO A 72 46.63 -12.59 29.37
CA PRO A 72 45.91 -12.76 30.64
C PRO A 72 45.62 -11.42 31.37
N ALA A 73 44.98 -11.56 32.54
CA ALA A 73 44.48 -10.53 33.45
C ALA A 73 45.55 -9.80 34.31
N ARG A 74 45.19 -8.59 34.80
CA ARG A 74 45.54 -7.92 36.08
C ARG A 74 44.76 -6.58 36.11
N ALA A 75 44.02 -6.07 37.09
CA ALA A 75 43.93 -6.11 38.56
C ALA A 75 44.22 -4.71 39.17
N HIS A 76 43.22 -4.20 39.90
CA HIS A 76 43.21 -3.13 40.94
C HIS A 76 43.56 -1.67 40.60
N SER A 77 42.65 -0.75 40.95
CA SER A 77 42.88 0.24 42.03
C SER A 77 41.71 1.24 42.25
N SER A 78 41.18 1.25 43.48
CA SER A 78 40.78 2.39 44.33
C SER A 78 39.99 3.60 43.80
N SER A 79 38.81 3.82 44.42
CA SER A 79 38.09 5.10 44.59
C SER A 79 38.90 6.14 45.40
N PRO A 80 38.53 7.46 45.43
CA PRO A 80 37.52 7.97 46.39
C PRO A 80 36.77 9.26 45.85
N PRO A 81 36.08 10.12 46.63
CA PRO A 81 34.65 10.37 46.40
C PRO A 81 34.23 11.84 46.14
N ALA A 82 32.93 11.98 45.82
CA ALA A 82 32.04 13.13 46.05
C ALA A 82 32.18 14.41 45.19
N ARG A 83 31.08 14.74 44.48
CA ARG A 83 30.34 16.00 44.64
C ARG A 83 29.03 15.98 43.84
N CYS A 84 27.91 16.01 44.55
CA CYS A 84 26.59 16.27 43.99
C CYS A 84 26.53 17.73 43.50
N ARG A 85 26.20 17.93 42.22
CA ARG A 85 25.69 19.20 41.69
C ARG A 85 24.35 18.94 41.01
N ASN A 86 23.32 19.62 41.51
CA ASN A 86 22.02 19.79 40.85
C ASN A 86 22.21 20.38 39.44
N PRO A 87 21.58 19.85 38.40
CA PRO A 87 21.30 20.62 37.21
C PRO A 87 19.91 21.28 37.35
N GLU A 88 19.92 22.61 37.33
CA GLU A 88 18.75 23.45 37.12
C GLU A 88 18.05 23.06 35.81
N TRP A 89 16.75 22.75 35.92
CA TRP A 89 15.88 22.48 34.79
C TRP A 89 15.48 23.79 34.11
N HIS A 90 16.24 24.21 33.10
CA HIS A 90 15.72 25.10 32.07
C HIS A 90 15.14 24.26 30.93
N GLY A 91 13.86 23.92 31.04
CA GLY A 91 13.11 23.29 29.96
C GLY A 91 12.99 24.24 28.78
N GLN A 92 13.70 23.96 27.69
CA GLN A 92 13.39 24.55 26.40
C GLN A 92 11.97 24.14 25.96
N PRO A 93 11.22 25.04 25.31
CA PRO A 93 9.91 24.72 24.77
C PRO A 93 10.03 23.57 23.77
N GLN A 94 9.29 22.48 24.01
CA GLN A 94 9.26 21.35 23.09
C GLN A 94 8.81 21.80 21.70
N PRO A 95 9.50 21.39 20.62
CA PRO A 95 9.02 21.60 19.27
C PRO A 95 7.66 20.90 19.09
N PRO A 96 6.77 21.45 18.26
CA PRO A 96 5.45 20.88 18.03
C PRO A 96 5.57 19.42 17.57
N PRO A 97 4.62 18.54 17.94
CA PRO A 97 4.67 17.13 17.59
C PRO A 97 4.79 16.99 16.07
N HIS A 98 5.88 16.34 15.64
CA HIS A 98 6.11 15.98 14.25
C HIS A 98 4.86 15.33 13.67
N SER A 99 4.53 15.63 12.41
CA SER A 99 3.38 14.99 11.75
C SER A 99 3.53 13.47 11.85
N LEU A 100 2.45 12.77 12.19
CA LEU A 100 2.43 11.30 12.32
C LEU A 100 3.06 10.59 11.10
N LEU A 101 2.96 11.20 9.92
CA LEU A 101 3.62 10.76 8.69
C LEU A 101 5.14 10.77 8.82
N HIS A 102 5.73 11.85 9.35
CA HIS A 102 7.16 11.97 9.54
C HIS A 102 7.69 10.94 10.53
N GLN A 103 6.97 10.70 11.64
CA GLN A 103 7.34 9.68 12.62
C GLN A 103 7.27 8.27 12.01
N GLN A 104 6.23 7.96 11.23
CA GLN A 104 6.12 6.68 10.51
C GLN A 104 7.26 6.51 9.50
N LEU A 105 7.63 7.57 8.78
CA LEU A 105 8.74 7.53 7.82
C LEU A 105 10.09 7.32 8.51
N GLN A 106 10.31 7.95 9.68
CA GLN A 106 11.52 7.76 10.48
C GLN A 106 11.62 6.34 11.04
N GLU A 107 10.51 5.79 11.54
CA GLU A 107 10.49 4.42 12.07
C GLU A 107 10.75 3.40 10.94
N TYR A 108 10.13 3.60 9.77
CA TYR A 108 10.42 2.78 8.59
C TYR A 108 11.90 2.87 8.19
N ARG A 109 12.49 4.08 8.17
CA ARG A 109 13.93 4.26 7.89
C ARG A 109 14.80 3.54 8.92
N ARG A 110 14.46 3.61 10.20
CA ARG A 110 15.21 2.91 11.26
C ARG A 110 15.14 1.39 11.10
N VAL A 111 13.95 0.85 10.82
CA VAL A 111 13.77 -0.59 10.62
C VAL A 111 14.48 -1.05 9.35
N SER A 112 14.35 -0.30 8.25
CA SER A 112 15.05 -0.60 6.99
C SER A 112 16.58 -0.50 7.13
N ALA A 113 17.08 0.39 8.00
CA ALA A 113 18.51 0.52 8.29
C ALA A 113 19.06 -0.57 9.22
N GLN A 114 18.19 -1.30 9.93
CA GLN A 114 18.57 -2.43 10.79
C GLN A 114 18.55 -3.77 10.07
N GLU A 115 17.94 -3.85 8.88
CA GLU A 115 18.15 -5.01 8.00
C GLU A 115 19.64 -5.08 7.64
N ALA A 116 20.22 -6.28 7.74
CA ALA A 116 21.64 -6.55 7.51
C ALA A 116 22.13 -5.76 6.29
N PRO A 117 23.36 -5.18 6.32
CA PRO A 117 23.86 -4.33 5.26
C PRO A 117 23.71 -5.06 3.94
N CYS A 118 22.66 -4.71 3.21
CA CYS A 118 22.36 -5.30 1.93
C CYS A 118 23.56 -4.95 1.08
N ILE A 119 24.30 -5.97 0.63
CA ILE A 119 25.44 -5.81 -0.25
C ILE A 119 24.95 -4.94 -1.40
N GLU A 120 25.33 -3.65 -1.39
CA GLU A 120 25.08 -2.79 -2.54
C GLU A 120 25.69 -3.54 -3.72
N PRO A 121 24.97 -3.65 -4.86
CA PRO A 121 25.52 -4.38 -5.99
C PRO A 121 26.90 -3.79 -6.24
N GLU A 122 27.93 -4.64 -6.18
CA GLU A 122 29.29 -4.15 -6.32
C GLU A 122 29.34 -3.33 -7.61
N SER A 123 29.89 -2.11 -7.54
CA SER A 123 29.93 -1.18 -8.67
C SER A 123 30.52 -1.81 -9.95
N SER A 124 31.26 -2.90 -9.78
CA SER A 124 31.79 -3.79 -10.82
C SER A 124 30.77 -4.37 -11.80
N GLN A 125 29.48 -4.51 -11.43
CA GLN A 125 28.48 -5.21 -12.25
C GLN A 125 27.59 -4.30 -13.11
N MET A 126 27.52 -3.00 -12.85
CA MET A 126 26.68 -2.07 -13.62
C MET A 126 27.48 -1.37 -14.71
N ASP A 127 26.86 -1.16 -15.87
CA ASP A 127 27.48 -0.31 -16.89
C ASP A 127 27.49 1.18 -16.45
N LEU A 128 28.30 2.01 -17.11
CA LEU A 128 28.43 3.44 -16.75
C LEU A 128 27.10 4.21 -16.83
N LYS A 129 26.19 3.80 -17.72
CA LYS A 129 24.87 4.44 -17.87
C LYS A 129 23.94 4.04 -16.74
N GLU A 130 23.97 2.77 -16.35
CA GLU A 130 23.24 2.21 -15.22
C GLU A 130 23.67 2.85 -13.91
N GLN A 131 24.99 2.97 -13.70
CA GLN A 131 25.55 3.67 -12.55
C GLN A 131 25.10 5.14 -12.51
N ARG A 132 25.10 5.84 -13.65
CA ARG A 132 24.58 7.22 -13.71
C ARG A 132 23.09 7.30 -13.37
N ALA A 133 22.27 6.39 -13.88
CA ALA A 133 20.84 6.34 -13.57
C ALA A 133 20.59 6.03 -12.08
N TRP A 134 21.42 5.16 -11.48
CA TRP A 134 21.40 4.86 -10.06
C TRP A 134 21.70 6.08 -9.22
N ASP A 135 22.77 6.81 -9.55
CA ASP A 135 23.19 8.01 -8.82
C ASP A 135 22.18 9.16 -8.99
N LEU A 136 21.56 9.31 -10.16
CA LEU A 136 20.45 10.25 -10.37
C LEU A 136 19.24 9.92 -9.50
N ALA A 137 18.83 8.65 -9.43
CA ALA A 137 17.73 8.22 -8.56
C ALA A 137 18.06 8.48 -7.08
N ARG A 138 19.29 8.16 -6.65
CA ARG A 138 19.78 8.44 -5.31
C ARG A 138 19.76 9.94 -5.00
N ALA A 139 20.25 10.78 -5.91
CA ALA A 139 20.27 12.24 -5.76
C ALA A 139 18.86 12.85 -5.71
N ALA A 140 17.90 12.27 -6.44
CA ALA A 140 16.49 12.67 -6.40
C ALA A 140 15.75 12.23 -5.11
N GLY A 141 16.41 11.47 -4.24
CA GLY A 141 15.84 11.00 -2.97
C GLY A 141 15.16 9.63 -3.02
N VAL A 142 15.43 8.82 -4.05
CA VAL A 142 15.04 7.40 -4.06
C VAL A 142 15.95 6.63 -3.10
N VAL A 143 15.48 6.47 -1.85
CA VAL A 143 16.25 5.82 -0.77
C VAL A 143 16.25 4.30 -0.89
N ASP A 144 15.12 3.72 -1.30
CA ASP A 144 14.94 2.28 -1.37
C ASP A 144 15.74 1.66 -2.52
N ARG A 145 16.52 0.61 -2.22
CA ARG A 145 17.38 -0.09 -3.20
C ARG A 145 16.54 -0.71 -4.32
N GLY A 146 15.41 -1.30 -3.99
CA GLY A 146 14.49 -1.91 -4.93
C GLY A 146 13.93 -0.90 -5.94
N CYS A 147 13.52 0.26 -5.45
CA CYS A 147 13.08 1.38 -6.28
C CYS A 147 14.20 1.93 -7.18
N ARG A 148 15.44 2.02 -6.69
CA ARG A 148 16.59 2.42 -7.53
C ARG A 148 16.81 1.44 -8.68
N LEU A 149 16.75 0.13 -8.41
CA LEU A 149 16.83 -0.90 -9.45
C LEU A 149 15.70 -0.76 -10.49
N ILE A 150 14.45 -0.50 -10.05
CA ILE A 150 13.33 -0.24 -10.97
C ILE A 150 13.67 0.89 -11.94
N TRP A 151 14.19 2.02 -11.42
CA TRP A 151 14.56 3.17 -12.23
C TRP A 151 15.67 2.83 -13.22
N VAL A 152 16.75 2.21 -12.75
CA VAL A 152 17.87 1.78 -13.60
C VAL A 152 17.38 0.86 -14.72
N THR A 153 16.64 -0.19 -14.41
CA THR A 153 16.09 -1.11 -15.41
C THR A 153 15.22 -0.39 -16.44
N ALA A 154 14.36 0.55 -16.00
CA ALA A 154 13.52 1.34 -16.91
C ALA A 154 14.35 2.22 -17.84
N THR A 155 15.38 2.91 -17.32
CA THR A 155 16.29 3.73 -18.13
C THR A 155 17.08 2.89 -19.13
N SER A 156 17.57 1.70 -18.74
CA SER A 156 18.28 0.78 -19.62
C SER A 156 17.39 0.25 -20.74
N ARG A 157 16.12 -0.09 -20.45
CA ARG A 157 15.14 -0.50 -21.46
C ARG A 157 14.89 0.59 -22.49
N MET A 158 14.62 1.81 -22.03
CA MET A 158 14.38 2.94 -22.92
C MET A 158 15.60 3.23 -23.81
N ALA A 159 16.81 3.16 -23.25
CA ALA A 159 18.04 3.36 -24.01
C ALA A 159 18.30 2.29 -25.09
N ARG A 160 17.77 1.06 -24.91
CA ARG A 160 17.84 -0.01 -25.91
C ARG A 160 16.79 0.17 -27.01
N GLY A 161 15.56 0.58 -26.65
CA GLY A 161 14.47 0.80 -27.62
C GLY A 161 14.79 1.91 -28.62
N CYS A 162 15.43 3.00 -28.18
CA CYS A 162 15.80 4.12 -29.06
C CYS A 162 16.81 3.76 -30.18
N ARG A 163 17.41 2.57 -30.19
CA ARG A 163 18.36 2.14 -31.24
C ARG A 163 17.70 1.45 -32.43
N GLN A 164 16.41 1.13 -32.34
CA GLN A 164 15.76 0.26 -33.34
C GLN A 164 15.01 1.01 -34.44
N ASP A 165 14.75 2.32 -34.25
CA ASP A 165 14.04 3.17 -35.20
C ASP A 165 14.96 4.05 -36.08
N ASP A 166 16.25 3.68 -36.22
CA ASP A 166 17.28 4.44 -36.94
C ASP A 166 17.11 4.46 -38.48
N GLY A 167 15.88 4.54 -38.98
CA GLY A 167 15.56 4.99 -40.33
C GLY A 167 15.91 6.48 -40.53
N GLY A 168 17.20 6.82 -40.50
CA GLY A 168 17.83 7.97 -41.17
C GLY A 168 17.38 9.39 -40.83
N GLY A 169 16.40 9.61 -39.95
CA GLY A 169 15.90 10.95 -39.62
C GLY A 169 16.71 11.57 -38.49
N SER A 170 17.40 12.69 -38.74
CA SER A 170 18.21 13.47 -37.80
C SER A 170 17.55 13.77 -36.44
N GLY A 171 17.60 12.81 -35.52
CA GLY A 171 18.42 12.83 -34.30
C GLY A 171 18.40 14.06 -33.38
N GLY A 172 17.33 14.85 -33.33
CA GLY A 172 17.24 16.02 -32.46
C GLY A 172 16.63 15.73 -31.09
N GLY A 173 17.44 15.67 -30.03
CA GLY A 173 17.00 16.15 -28.70
C GLY A 173 17.03 15.18 -27.51
N TRP A 174 17.06 13.85 -27.71
CA TRP A 174 17.04 12.91 -26.56
C TRP A 174 18.36 12.85 -25.77
N SER A 175 19.46 13.28 -26.38
CA SER A 175 20.79 13.22 -25.77
C SER A 175 20.94 14.05 -24.49
N SER A 176 20.20 15.16 -24.36
CA SER A 176 20.39 16.12 -23.27
C SER A 176 19.69 15.74 -21.95
N ARG A 177 18.74 14.80 -21.96
CA ARG A 177 17.98 14.37 -20.76
C ARG A 177 18.15 12.89 -20.40
N ARG A 178 19.24 12.25 -20.84
CA ARG A 178 19.48 10.83 -20.57
C ARG A 178 19.49 10.53 -19.07
N GLY A 179 18.53 9.74 -18.62
CA GLY A 179 18.40 9.24 -17.25
C GLY A 179 17.51 10.09 -16.33
N GLU A 180 17.10 11.29 -16.74
CA GLU A 180 16.22 12.16 -15.94
C GLU A 180 14.74 11.82 -16.12
N ILE A 181 14.38 11.26 -17.27
CA ILE A 181 13.02 10.85 -17.61
C ILE A 181 13.03 9.42 -18.16
N VAL A 182 11.92 8.70 -17.97
CA VAL A 182 11.65 7.38 -18.56
C VAL A 182 10.23 7.33 -19.10
N SER A 183 9.97 6.59 -20.17
CA SER A 183 8.58 6.36 -20.62
C SER A 183 7.82 5.51 -19.60
N TRP A 184 6.52 5.73 -19.49
CA TRP A 184 5.62 4.96 -18.63
C TRP A 184 5.67 3.47 -18.95
N GLU A 185 5.76 3.10 -20.22
CA GLU A 185 5.86 1.70 -20.65
C GLU A 185 7.11 1.01 -20.07
N CYS A 186 8.28 1.61 -20.24
CA CYS A 186 9.54 1.09 -19.69
C CYS A 186 9.49 1.02 -18.15
N LEU A 187 8.91 2.03 -17.50
CA LEU A 187 8.75 2.05 -16.04
C LEU A 187 7.77 0.98 -15.56
N GLN A 188 6.65 0.80 -16.25
CA GLN A 188 5.61 -0.18 -15.97
C GLN A 188 6.20 -1.60 -16.01
N GLU A 189 6.94 -1.93 -17.06
CA GLU A 189 7.59 -3.25 -17.16
C GLU A 189 8.54 -3.50 -15.98
N SER A 190 9.34 -2.50 -15.60
CA SER A 190 10.27 -2.59 -14.48
C SER A 190 9.54 -2.73 -13.14
N LEU A 191 8.42 -2.04 -12.94
CA LEU A 191 7.56 -2.21 -11.77
C LEU A 191 6.95 -3.61 -11.70
N MET A 192 6.49 -4.15 -12.84
CA MET A 192 5.88 -5.48 -12.90
C MET A 192 6.91 -6.59 -12.70
N GLU A 193 8.12 -6.42 -13.21
CA GLU A 193 9.24 -7.30 -12.90
C GLU A 193 9.58 -7.26 -11.42
N HIS A 194 9.68 -6.06 -10.82
CA HIS A 194 9.93 -5.92 -9.39
C HIS A 194 8.84 -6.54 -8.52
N LEU A 195 7.56 -6.38 -8.88
CA LEU A 195 6.46 -7.07 -8.20
C LEU A 195 6.58 -8.60 -8.28
N ARG A 196 6.97 -9.12 -9.45
CA ARG A 196 7.19 -10.56 -9.65
C ARG A 196 8.36 -11.07 -8.82
N GLU A 197 9.46 -10.33 -8.73
CA GLU A 197 10.63 -10.74 -7.93
C GLU A 197 10.40 -10.58 -6.41
N GLY A 198 9.79 -9.48 -5.99
CA GLY A 198 9.49 -9.22 -4.57
C GLY A 198 8.49 -10.20 -3.97
N THR A 199 7.68 -10.86 -4.81
CA THR A 199 6.76 -11.92 -4.35
C THR A 199 7.40 -13.31 -4.27
N LYS A 200 8.58 -13.52 -4.84
CA LYS A 200 9.30 -14.81 -4.78
C LYS A 200 10.08 -15.02 -3.47
N THR A 201 10.50 -13.95 -2.80
CA THR A 201 11.76 -13.97 -2.03
C THR A 201 11.69 -14.12 -0.50
N THR A 202 10.53 -14.34 0.13
CA THR A 202 10.48 -14.28 1.62
C THR A 202 10.54 -15.61 2.40
N ARG A 203 11.20 -16.67 1.91
CA ARG A 203 11.67 -17.77 2.79
C ARG A 203 12.72 -18.63 2.07
N ASN A 204 13.96 -18.63 2.60
CA ASN A 204 15.14 -19.36 2.14
C ASN A 204 15.50 -19.15 0.67
N TRP A 205 16.69 -18.60 0.42
CA TRP A 205 17.27 -18.52 -0.93
C TRP A 205 17.48 -19.90 -1.58
N ASP A 206 17.34 -20.99 -0.82
CA ASP A 206 17.66 -22.37 -1.24
C ASP A 206 16.45 -23.24 -1.62
N ASP A 207 15.20 -22.80 -1.41
CA ASP A 207 14.02 -23.59 -1.79
C ASP A 207 13.20 -22.92 -2.89
N PRO A 208 13.29 -23.39 -4.16
CA PRO A 208 12.46 -22.90 -5.25
C PRO A 208 11.02 -23.43 -5.10
N ILE A 209 10.23 -22.80 -4.24
CA ILE A 209 8.78 -23.00 -4.24
C ILE A 209 8.21 -22.25 -5.43
N ILE A 210 7.89 -23.00 -6.49
CA ILE A 210 7.13 -22.53 -7.64
C ILE A 210 5.75 -22.07 -7.12
N LEU A 211 5.56 -20.76 -6.95
CA LEU A 211 4.23 -20.20 -6.71
C LEU A 211 3.40 -20.46 -7.97
N PRO A 212 2.34 -21.30 -7.93
CA PRO A 212 1.85 -21.89 -9.17
C PRO A 212 1.06 -20.90 -10.05
N HIS A 213 0.67 -19.72 -9.57
CA HIS A 213 -0.20 -18.80 -10.33
C HIS A 213 0.09 -17.34 -9.97
N GLY A 214 1.24 -16.82 -10.41
CA GLY A 214 1.63 -15.43 -10.20
C GLY A 214 0.53 -14.47 -10.69
N ARG A 215 -0.22 -13.89 -9.76
CA ARG A 215 -1.27 -12.92 -10.08
C ARG A 215 -0.65 -11.76 -10.85
N VAL A 216 -1.15 -11.52 -12.06
CA VAL A 216 -0.74 -10.39 -12.89
C VAL A 216 -1.59 -9.17 -12.51
N VAL A 217 -0.95 -8.01 -12.44
CA VAL A 217 -1.62 -6.72 -12.26
C VAL A 217 -2.39 -6.40 -13.54
N ASP A 218 -3.71 -6.25 -13.44
CA ASP A 218 -4.56 -5.95 -14.59
C ASP A 218 -4.46 -4.48 -15.03
N THR A 219 -5.00 -4.16 -16.22
CA THR A 219 -4.96 -2.78 -16.76
C THR A 219 -5.58 -1.74 -15.81
N PRO A 220 -6.75 -1.96 -15.17
CA PRO A 220 -7.28 -1.04 -14.16
C PRO A 220 -6.32 -0.78 -12.98
N GLN A 221 -5.62 -1.81 -12.51
CA GLN A 221 -4.63 -1.68 -11.45
C GLN A 221 -3.38 -0.91 -11.90
N LEU A 222 -2.93 -1.11 -13.14
CA LEU A 222 -1.85 -0.33 -13.74
C LEU A 222 -2.21 1.15 -13.86
N GLU A 223 -3.42 1.46 -14.31
CA GLU A 223 -3.92 2.84 -14.38
C GLU A 223 -4.03 3.49 -13.00
N PHE A 224 -4.34 2.70 -11.96
CA PHE A 224 -4.29 3.18 -10.58
C PHE A 224 -2.86 3.58 -10.16
N ILE A 225 -1.86 2.72 -10.44
CA ILE A 225 -0.44 2.99 -10.15
C ILE A 225 0.01 4.24 -10.93
N ARG A 226 -0.31 4.30 -12.22
CA ARG A 226 -0.05 5.46 -13.08
C ARG A 226 -0.66 6.75 -12.52
N GLY A 227 -1.88 6.67 -12.00
CA GLY A 227 -2.55 7.80 -11.37
C GLY A 227 -1.82 8.33 -10.12
N ILE A 228 -1.17 7.46 -9.33
CA ILE A 228 -0.33 7.89 -8.20
C ILE A 228 0.92 8.62 -8.71
N LEU A 229 1.58 8.07 -9.73
CA LEU A 229 2.75 8.69 -10.36
C LEU A 229 2.43 10.06 -10.95
N ARG A 230 1.33 10.19 -11.71
CA ARG A 230 0.90 11.47 -12.29
C ARG A 230 0.71 12.55 -11.24
N ARG A 231 0.10 12.23 -10.09
CA ARG A 231 0.00 13.18 -8.97
C ARG A 231 1.36 13.61 -8.43
N GLY A 232 2.33 12.69 -8.39
CA GLY A 232 3.72 13.01 -8.05
C GLY A 232 4.35 13.97 -9.07
N GLN A 233 4.08 13.77 -10.37
CA GLN A 233 4.54 14.66 -11.43
C GLN A 233 3.90 16.04 -11.34
N GLU A 234 2.59 16.12 -11.15
CA GLU A 234 1.86 17.37 -10.95
C GLU A 234 2.40 18.15 -9.75
N ALA A 235 2.71 17.46 -8.65
CA ALA A 235 3.31 18.08 -7.47
C ALA A 235 4.71 18.65 -7.76
N VAL A 236 5.54 17.93 -8.50
CA VAL A 236 6.88 18.38 -8.92
C VAL A 236 6.78 19.57 -9.87
N ALA A 237 5.90 19.49 -10.88
CA ALA A 237 5.67 20.56 -11.83
C ALA A 237 5.20 21.84 -11.12
N LYS A 238 4.25 21.71 -10.19
CA LYS A 238 3.76 22.82 -9.36
C LYS A 238 4.86 23.42 -8.50
N ALA A 239 5.73 22.60 -7.90
CA ALA A 239 6.84 23.08 -7.08
C ALA A 239 7.92 23.81 -7.90
N ARG A 240 8.22 23.32 -9.11
CA ARG A 240 9.29 23.85 -9.96
C ARG A 240 8.89 25.12 -10.71
N TRP A 241 7.66 25.17 -11.21
CA TRP A 241 7.22 26.24 -12.11
C TRP A 241 6.21 27.19 -11.48
N GLY A 242 5.85 27.00 -10.20
CA GLY A 242 4.90 27.85 -9.49
C GLY A 242 3.49 27.85 -10.09
N ALA A 243 3.18 26.93 -11.01
CA ALA A 243 1.99 26.99 -11.84
C ALA A 243 0.72 26.74 -10.99
N THR A 244 -0.05 27.82 -10.81
CA THR A 244 -1.48 27.78 -10.51
C THR A 244 -2.26 27.77 -11.83
N GLY A 245 -2.37 26.60 -12.46
CA GLY A 245 -3.34 26.37 -13.53
C GLY A 245 -2.90 26.76 -14.95
N ASP A 246 -3.32 25.93 -15.89
CA ASP A 246 -3.27 26.03 -17.36
C ASP A 246 -1.95 25.83 -18.11
N GLU A 247 -0.84 26.50 -17.78
CA GLU A 247 0.27 26.57 -18.77
C GLU A 247 1.17 25.32 -18.90
N CYS A 248 1.11 24.37 -17.95
CA CYS A 248 1.94 23.15 -17.99
C CYS A 248 1.27 21.95 -18.69
N THR A 249 0.03 22.10 -19.17
CA THR A 249 -0.70 21.05 -19.90
C THR A 249 -0.90 21.36 -21.38
N GLU A 250 -0.35 22.46 -21.89
CA GLU A 250 -0.22 22.69 -23.34
C GLU A 250 0.93 21.85 -23.92
N VAL A 251 0.85 20.54 -23.73
CA VAL A 251 1.51 19.56 -24.59
C VAL A 251 0.38 18.91 -25.37
N GLY A 252 0.35 19.22 -26.67
CA GLY A 252 -0.75 18.95 -27.59
C GLY A 252 -1.34 17.55 -27.47
N GLY A 253 -2.66 17.47 -27.73
CA GLY A 253 -3.49 16.26 -27.67
C GLY A 253 -3.13 15.13 -28.64
N ASP A 254 -1.87 14.98 -29.00
CA ASP A 254 -1.32 13.95 -29.88
C ASP A 254 -0.85 12.69 -29.11
N GLY A 255 -1.16 12.58 -27.81
CA GLY A 255 -0.80 11.39 -27.04
C GLY A 255 0.70 11.11 -26.98
N ARG A 256 1.54 12.14 -27.19
CA ARG A 256 3.00 12.01 -27.14
C ARG A 256 3.46 11.79 -25.71
N ASP A 257 3.69 10.51 -25.45
CA ASP A 257 4.60 9.92 -24.50
C ASP A 257 4.46 10.39 -23.04
N ASP A 258 3.82 9.54 -22.24
CA ASP A 258 3.83 9.62 -20.79
C ASP A 258 5.24 9.39 -20.23
N PHE A 259 6.08 10.41 -20.27
CA PHE A 259 7.35 10.39 -19.57
C PHE A 259 7.16 10.64 -18.08
N VAL A 260 7.93 9.94 -17.26
CA VAL A 260 8.01 10.10 -15.80
C VAL A 260 9.40 10.65 -15.48
N SER A 261 9.48 11.73 -14.70
CA SER A 261 10.76 12.28 -14.23
C SER A 261 11.27 11.54 -13.00
N VAL A 262 12.59 11.56 -12.80
CA VAL A 262 13.23 10.92 -11.64
C VAL A 262 12.74 11.50 -10.31
N GLU A 263 12.46 12.81 -10.26
CA GLU A 263 11.89 13.48 -9.08
C GLU A 263 10.47 13.00 -8.77
N ALA A 264 9.63 12.85 -9.81
CA ALA A 264 8.28 12.33 -9.62
C ALA A 264 8.29 10.86 -9.21
N PHE A 265 9.21 10.07 -9.79
CA PHE A 265 9.44 8.70 -9.37
C PHE A 265 9.97 8.63 -7.93
N ALA A 266 10.83 9.56 -7.50
CA ALA A 266 11.27 9.64 -6.12
C ALA A 266 10.10 9.85 -5.15
N ASN A 267 9.17 10.75 -5.47
CA ASN A 267 7.94 10.93 -4.68
C ASN A 267 7.09 9.65 -4.64
N PHE A 268 6.90 8.99 -5.78
CA PHE A 268 6.17 7.72 -5.85
C PHE A 268 6.86 6.60 -5.05
N SER A 269 8.19 6.54 -5.09
CA SER A 269 8.99 5.49 -4.45
C SER A 269 8.78 5.45 -2.94
N GLN A 270 8.48 6.61 -2.33
CA GLN A 270 8.16 6.68 -0.91
C GLN A 270 6.88 5.90 -0.59
N TRP A 271 5.89 5.89 -1.48
CA TRP A 271 4.68 5.08 -1.33
C TRP A 271 4.90 3.61 -1.71
N TRP A 272 5.65 3.37 -2.78
CA TRP A 272 5.89 2.03 -3.32
C TRP A 272 6.72 1.14 -2.39
N ALA A 273 7.82 1.63 -1.82
CA ALA A 273 8.71 0.78 -1.03
C ALA A 273 8.05 0.18 0.23
N PRO A 274 7.34 0.96 1.09
CA PRO A 274 6.61 0.39 2.22
C PRO A 274 5.46 -0.52 1.80
N LEU A 275 4.87 -0.28 0.62
CA LEU A 275 3.88 -1.17 0.03
C LEU A 275 4.51 -2.53 -0.33
N MET A 276 5.69 -2.55 -0.92
CA MET A 276 6.40 -3.81 -1.22
C MET A 276 6.72 -4.61 0.03
N ALA A 277 7.15 -3.96 1.12
CA ALA A 277 7.33 -4.62 2.41
C ALA A 277 6.02 -5.24 2.93
N THR A 278 4.91 -4.52 2.80
CA THR A 278 3.57 -5.00 3.18
C THR A 278 3.14 -6.19 2.31
N LEU A 279 3.36 -6.11 1.00
CA LEU A 279 3.11 -7.19 0.06
C LEU A 279 3.90 -8.44 0.42
N GLY A 280 5.16 -8.31 0.86
CA GLY A 280 5.96 -9.44 1.34
C GLY A 280 5.32 -10.16 2.53
N ILE A 281 4.63 -9.42 3.41
CA ILE A 281 3.91 -9.96 4.58
C ILE A 281 2.60 -10.64 4.17
N ILE A 282 1.78 -9.98 3.34
CA ILE A 282 0.46 -10.47 2.91
C ILE A 282 0.50 -11.21 1.57
N ARG A 283 1.68 -11.69 1.15
CA ARG A 283 1.91 -12.20 -0.21
C ARG A 283 0.93 -13.30 -0.59
N ASN A 284 0.66 -14.21 0.35
CA ASN A 284 -0.22 -15.35 0.11
C ASN A 284 -1.66 -14.88 -0.11
N ASP A 285 -2.13 -13.89 0.65
CA ASP A 285 -3.48 -13.33 0.52
C ASP A 285 -3.65 -12.47 -0.74
N TRP A 286 -2.58 -11.81 -1.20
CA TRP A 286 -2.61 -11.04 -2.43
C TRP A 286 -2.47 -11.90 -3.70
N ALA A 287 -1.60 -12.91 -3.66
CA ALA A 287 -1.34 -13.80 -4.79
C ALA A 287 -2.46 -14.81 -5.03
N THR A 288 -3.26 -15.13 -4.00
CA THR A 288 -4.42 -16.04 -4.15
C THR A 288 -5.43 -15.45 -5.14
N THR A 289 -5.71 -16.18 -6.22
CA THR A 289 -6.65 -15.76 -7.27
C THR A 289 -8.07 -16.30 -7.07
N ARG A 290 -8.24 -17.32 -6.23
CA ARG A 290 -9.52 -18.00 -6.00
C ARG A 290 -9.66 -18.44 -4.53
N PRO A 291 -10.37 -17.67 -3.68
CA PRO A 291 -10.90 -16.32 -3.92
C PRO A 291 -9.83 -15.22 -3.85
N VAL A 292 -10.06 -14.09 -4.54
CA VAL A 292 -9.19 -12.89 -4.42
C VAL A 292 -9.41 -12.22 -3.07
N ARG A 293 -8.57 -12.55 -2.07
CA ARG A 293 -8.70 -12.01 -0.70
C ARG A 293 -8.35 -10.53 -0.62
N VAL A 294 -7.25 -10.12 -1.25
CA VAL A 294 -6.81 -8.72 -1.30
C VAL A 294 -6.90 -8.22 -2.73
N HIS A 295 -7.79 -7.27 -3.02
CA HIS A 295 -7.96 -6.75 -4.37
C HIS A 295 -6.75 -5.93 -4.84
N GLY A 296 -6.02 -5.31 -3.91
CA GLY A 296 -4.75 -4.63 -4.18
C GLY A 296 -4.94 -3.21 -4.69
N PHE A 297 -4.46 -2.91 -5.89
CA PHE A 297 -4.41 -1.56 -6.48
C PHE A 297 -5.81 -1.09 -6.91
N MET A 298 -6.53 -0.41 -6.03
CA MET A 298 -7.89 0.06 -6.31
C MET A 298 -8.17 1.39 -5.62
N SER A 299 -8.81 2.31 -6.36
CA SER A 299 -9.16 3.62 -5.82
C SER A 299 -10.35 3.57 -4.85
N ARG A 300 -10.44 4.60 -4.00
CA ARG A 300 -11.61 4.80 -3.13
C ARG A 300 -12.91 4.87 -3.92
N VAL A 301 -12.92 5.55 -5.07
CA VAL A 301 -14.11 5.70 -5.92
C VAL A 301 -14.49 4.37 -6.56
N ALA A 302 -13.52 3.62 -7.09
CA ALA A 302 -13.76 2.31 -7.68
C ALA A 302 -14.33 1.33 -6.65
N SER A 303 -13.71 1.24 -5.46
CA SER A 303 -14.20 0.37 -4.38
C SER A 303 -15.62 0.75 -3.92
N LYS A 304 -15.91 2.03 -3.74
CA LYS A 304 -17.25 2.52 -3.40
C LYS A 304 -18.29 2.11 -4.46
N ARG A 305 -17.97 2.27 -5.75
CA ARG A 305 -18.86 1.87 -6.85
C ARG A 305 -19.16 0.37 -6.85
N LEU A 306 -18.14 -0.47 -6.64
CA LEU A 306 -18.31 -1.93 -6.59
C LEU A 306 -19.17 -2.37 -5.40
N LEU A 307 -19.05 -1.70 -4.26
CA LEU A 307 -19.75 -2.04 -3.02
C LEU A 307 -21.18 -1.49 -2.95
N MET A 308 -21.47 -0.34 -3.55
CA MET A 308 -22.80 0.30 -3.48
C MET A 308 -23.94 -0.56 -4.05
N GLN A 309 -23.62 -1.53 -4.91
CA GLN A 309 -24.58 -2.44 -5.53
C GLN A 309 -24.71 -3.78 -4.79
N ARG A 310 -24.02 -3.94 -3.66
CA ARG A 310 -23.91 -5.19 -2.91
C ARG A 310 -24.71 -5.12 -1.61
N GLU A 311 -24.94 -6.28 -1.01
CA GLU A 311 -25.65 -6.38 0.26
C GLU A 311 -24.86 -5.73 1.40
N CYS A 312 -25.53 -5.49 2.53
CA CYS A 312 -24.88 -4.99 3.74
C CYS A 312 -23.90 -6.02 4.31
N GLY A 313 -22.67 -5.58 4.62
CA GLY A 313 -21.60 -6.42 5.14
C GLY A 313 -20.70 -7.01 4.05
N THR A 314 -20.94 -6.68 2.77
CA THR A 314 -19.98 -6.97 1.70
C THR A 314 -18.76 -6.08 1.85
N PHE A 315 -17.56 -6.65 1.74
CA PHE A 315 -16.30 -5.95 1.91
C PHE A 315 -15.24 -6.33 0.88
N LEU A 316 -14.23 -5.47 0.73
CA LEU A 316 -13.00 -5.74 -0.01
C LEU A 316 -11.80 -5.07 0.66
N LEU A 317 -10.61 -5.62 0.41
CA LEU A 317 -9.33 -5.10 0.89
C LEU A 317 -8.55 -4.50 -0.29
N ARG A 318 -8.02 -3.29 -0.12
CA ARG A 318 -7.21 -2.58 -1.13
C ARG A 318 -6.01 -1.88 -0.48
N PHE A 319 -5.04 -1.48 -1.27
CA PHE A 319 -3.94 -0.64 -0.79
C PHE A 319 -4.40 0.78 -0.54
N SER A 320 -3.88 1.39 0.53
CA SER A 320 -4.16 2.79 0.86
C SER A 320 -3.42 3.73 -0.09
N GLU A 321 -4.12 4.73 -0.60
CA GLU A 321 -3.54 5.79 -1.44
C GLU A 321 -2.79 6.84 -0.61
N SER A 322 -3.22 7.06 0.64
CA SER A 322 -2.73 8.16 1.48
C SER A 322 -1.79 7.72 2.60
N ARG A 323 -1.77 6.42 2.93
CA ARG A 323 -0.96 5.85 4.00
C ARG A 323 -0.09 4.74 3.45
N MET A 324 1.21 4.97 3.47
CA MET A 324 2.21 4.11 2.84
C MET A 324 2.24 2.76 3.57
N GLY A 325 2.25 1.65 2.82
CA GLY A 325 2.26 0.30 3.39
C GLY A 325 0.98 -0.09 4.17
N ALA A 326 -0.08 0.70 4.12
CA ALA A 326 -1.33 0.38 4.80
C ALA A 326 -2.35 -0.25 3.85
N LEU A 327 -3.20 -1.10 4.40
CA LEU A 327 -4.40 -1.60 3.76
C LEU A 327 -5.60 -0.72 4.12
N VAL A 328 -6.62 -0.75 3.28
CA VAL A 328 -7.94 -0.17 3.56
C VAL A 328 -8.97 -1.27 3.39
N ILE A 329 -9.74 -1.53 4.45
CA ILE A 329 -10.95 -2.32 4.33
C ILE A 329 -12.11 -1.40 3.96
N SER A 330 -12.77 -1.69 2.85
CA SER A 330 -13.95 -0.97 2.40
C SER A 330 -15.15 -1.89 2.52
N PHE A 331 -16.22 -1.48 3.20
CA PHE A 331 -17.38 -2.35 3.44
C PHE A 331 -18.70 -1.58 3.44
N THR A 332 -19.78 -2.25 3.05
CA THR A 332 -21.13 -1.72 3.11
C THR A 332 -21.72 -1.88 4.51
N GLN A 333 -22.44 -0.85 4.95
CA GLN A 333 -23.22 -0.87 6.19
C GLN A 333 -24.58 -0.19 5.96
N PRO A 334 -25.60 -0.49 6.78
CA PRO A 334 -26.88 0.18 6.68
C PRO A 334 -26.65 1.66 7.01
N SER A 335 -27.13 2.58 6.17
CA SER A 335 -27.12 3.99 6.55
C SER A 335 -28.14 4.16 7.67
N VAL A 336 -27.67 4.33 8.90
CA VAL A 336 -28.55 4.73 9.99
C VAL A 336 -28.91 6.19 9.75
N SER A 337 -29.98 6.44 8.99
CA SER A 337 -30.53 7.79 8.83
C SER A 337 -31.28 8.16 10.11
N VAL A 338 -30.54 8.46 11.17
CA VAL A 338 -31.07 8.89 12.49
C VAL A 338 -32.02 10.10 12.33
N SER A 339 -31.90 10.87 11.25
CA SER A 339 -32.57 12.16 11.10
C SER A 339 -33.93 12.16 10.38
N ARG A 340 -34.43 11.03 9.83
CA ARG A 340 -35.69 11.06 9.03
C ARG A 340 -36.87 10.25 9.58
N LEU A 341 -36.66 9.33 10.51
CA LEU A 341 -37.76 8.58 11.11
C LEU A 341 -38.63 9.44 12.05
N SER A 342 -38.08 10.52 12.63
CA SER A 342 -38.85 11.44 13.47
C SER A 342 -39.76 12.40 12.69
N ARG A 343 -39.50 12.68 11.40
CA ARG A 343 -40.34 13.58 10.57
C ARG A 343 -41.34 12.84 9.70
N ILE A 344 -40.98 11.71 9.10
CA ILE A 344 -41.88 10.99 8.18
C ILE A 344 -43.05 10.32 8.93
N SER A 345 -42.86 9.95 10.21
CA SER A 345 -43.95 9.44 11.06
C SER A 345 -45.05 10.47 11.34
N ARG A 346 -44.82 11.78 11.12
CA ARG A 346 -45.85 12.82 11.28
C ARG A 346 -46.57 13.21 9.99
N CYS A 347 -46.05 12.82 8.81
CA CYS A 347 -46.62 13.19 7.51
C CYS A 347 -47.31 12.03 6.77
N LEU A 348 -47.11 10.77 7.16
CA LEU A 348 -47.78 9.62 6.52
C LEU A 348 -49.13 9.25 7.15
N VAL A 349 -49.44 9.73 8.35
CA VAL A 349 -50.73 9.49 9.02
C VAL A 349 -51.92 10.14 8.25
N PRO A 350 -51.80 11.34 7.63
CA PRO A 350 -52.89 11.91 6.83
C PRO A 350 -53.05 11.27 5.45
N PHE A 351 -51.98 10.76 4.84
CA PHE A 351 -52.01 10.27 3.44
C PHE A 351 -52.70 8.91 3.29
N ILE A 352 -52.61 8.05 4.30
CA ILE A 352 -53.31 6.75 4.34
C ILE A 352 -54.84 6.96 4.52
N SER A 353 -55.25 8.05 5.17
CA SER A 353 -56.67 8.42 5.34
C SER A 353 -57.33 8.86 4.02
N CYS A 354 -56.58 9.46 3.10
CA CYS A 354 -57.12 9.88 1.78
C CYS A 354 -57.14 8.76 0.74
N ALA A 355 -56.12 7.88 0.70
CA ALA A 355 -56.08 6.77 -0.25
C ALA A 355 -57.18 5.71 -0.01
N GLY A 356 -57.59 5.53 1.25
CA GLY A 356 -58.72 4.65 1.61
C GLY A 356 -60.07 5.10 1.05
N ARG A 357 -60.26 6.38 0.70
CA ARG A 357 -61.52 6.88 0.13
C ARG A 357 -61.59 6.74 -1.39
N LEU A 358 -60.47 6.74 -2.10
CA LEU A 358 -60.44 6.55 -3.56
C LEU A 358 -60.52 5.07 -3.99
N ALA A 359 -60.04 4.15 -3.16
CA ALA A 359 -60.09 2.71 -3.46
C ALA A 359 -61.49 2.07 -3.23
N CYS A 360 -62.39 2.72 -2.48
CA CYS A 360 -63.76 2.21 -2.26
C CYS A 360 -64.68 2.36 -3.48
N CYS A 361 -64.31 3.11 -4.52
CA CYS A 361 -65.19 3.38 -5.66
C CYS A 361 -64.99 2.46 -6.87
N LEU A 362 -63.96 1.60 -6.87
CA LEU A 362 -63.65 0.74 -8.00
C LEU A 362 -63.40 -0.70 -7.50
N GLN A 363 -64.42 -1.54 -7.67
CA GLN A 363 -64.45 -3.00 -7.49
C GLN A 363 -64.58 -3.53 -6.05
N GLY A 364 -65.75 -4.11 -5.77
CA GLY A 364 -66.17 -4.67 -4.48
C GLY A 364 -65.45 -5.95 -4.07
N SER A 365 -64.17 -5.85 -3.74
CA SER A 365 -63.46 -6.90 -3.01
C SER A 365 -62.56 -6.27 -1.94
N PRO A 366 -62.65 -6.71 -0.67
CA PRO A 366 -61.84 -6.14 0.40
C PRO A 366 -60.36 -6.52 0.21
N ILE A 367 -59.58 -5.63 -0.40
CA ILE A 367 -58.13 -5.78 -0.47
C ILE A 367 -57.57 -5.53 0.92
N ASN A 368 -56.98 -6.56 1.53
CA ASN A 368 -56.38 -6.45 2.85
C ASN A 368 -55.20 -5.45 2.80
N PRO A 369 -55.29 -4.28 3.47
CA PRO A 369 -54.27 -3.25 3.41
C PRO A 369 -52.91 -3.72 3.95
N ARG A 370 -52.85 -4.82 4.72
CA ARG A 370 -51.59 -5.44 5.14
C ARG A 370 -50.79 -6.02 3.98
N ILE A 371 -51.43 -6.59 2.96
CA ILE A 371 -50.73 -7.22 1.83
C ILE A 371 -50.09 -6.16 0.93
N VAL A 372 -50.77 -5.03 0.72
CA VAL A 372 -50.26 -3.92 -0.10
C VAL A 372 -49.10 -3.19 0.59
N LEU A 373 -49.18 -2.96 1.90
CA LEU A 373 -48.06 -2.39 2.68
C LEU A 373 -46.84 -3.32 2.72
N GLN A 374 -47.05 -4.64 2.82
CA GLN A 374 -45.96 -5.61 2.83
C GLN A 374 -45.28 -5.71 1.45
N GLN A 375 -46.03 -5.69 0.34
CA GLN A 375 -45.44 -5.67 -1.00
C GLN A 375 -44.75 -4.34 -1.36
N PHE A 376 -45.26 -3.21 -0.87
CA PHE A 376 -44.61 -1.90 -1.11
C PHE A 376 -43.33 -1.72 -0.28
N GLN A 377 -43.28 -2.24 0.95
CA GLN A 377 -42.03 -2.27 1.73
C GLN A 377 -40.97 -3.21 1.12
N LEU A 378 -41.40 -4.31 0.49
CA LEU A 378 -40.50 -5.24 -0.20
C LEU A 378 -39.96 -4.68 -1.54
N ARG A 379 -40.69 -3.77 -2.22
CA ARG A 379 -40.25 -3.18 -3.50
C ARG A 379 -39.58 -1.80 -3.37
N SER A 380 -39.92 -1.02 -2.35
CA SER A 380 -39.48 0.39 -2.22
C SER A 380 -38.47 0.61 -1.08
N GLY A 381 -38.28 -0.39 -0.21
CA GLY A 381 -37.34 -0.33 0.90
C GLY A 381 -35.89 -0.59 0.49
N ARG A 382 -35.36 0.12 -0.53
CA ARG A 382 -33.89 0.17 -0.71
C ARG A 382 -33.32 0.86 0.53
N ARG A 383 -32.97 0.06 1.54
CA ARG A 383 -32.20 0.51 2.70
C ARG A 383 -31.00 1.24 2.11
N SER A 384 -30.93 2.54 2.37
CA SER A 384 -29.79 3.33 1.90
C SER A 384 -28.53 2.68 2.50
N LEU A 385 -27.59 2.32 1.64
CA LEU A 385 -26.33 1.72 2.03
C LEU A 385 -25.28 2.83 2.05
N SER A 386 -24.39 2.77 3.03
CA SER A 386 -23.20 3.62 3.05
C SER A 386 -21.96 2.74 3.02
N VAL A 387 -20.91 3.21 2.34
CA VAL A 387 -19.62 2.51 2.30
C VAL A 387 -18.71 3.17 3.34
N LYS A 388 -18.28 2.40 4.34
CA LYS A 388 -17.22 2.79 5.28
C LYS A 388 -15.87 2.35 4.74
N HIS A 389 -14.84 3.12 5.07
CA HIS A 389 -13.45 2.78 4.78
C HIS A 389 -12.66 2.88 6.09
N SER A 390 -11.99 1.80 6.47
CA SER A 390 -11.16 1.78 7.67
C SER A 390 -9.71 1.45 7.29
N LEU A 391 -8.78 2.21 7.85
CA LEU A 391 -7.35 2.00 7.65
C LEU A 391 -6.86 0.84 8.51
N VAL A 392 -6.05 -0.04 7.90
CA VAL A 392 -5.46 -1.21 8.55
C VAL A 392 -3.94 -1.12 8.35
N GLU A 393 -3.21 -0.92 9.45
CA GLU A 393 -1.75 -0.94 9.45
C GLU A 393 -1.27 -2.38 9.56
N VAL A 394 -0.46 -2.82 8.60
CA VAL A 394 0.21 -4.13 8.64
C VAL A 394 1.57 -3.93 9.29
N LYS A 395 1.79 -4.57 10.43
CA LYS A 395 3.05 -4.54 11.17
C LYS A 395 3.90 -5.75 10.79
N TRP A 396 5.19 -5.64 11.08
CA TRP A 396 6.11 -6.77 11.04
C TRP A 396 5.56 -7.96 11.85
N GLY A 397 5.74 -9.16 11.29
CA GLY A 397 5.18 -10.40 11.83
C GLY A 397 3.73 -10.68 11.44
N GLY A 398 3.14 -9.92 10.49
CA GLY A 398 1.78 -10.19 9.99
C GLY A 398 0.65 -9.60 10.83
N ARG A 399 0.97 -8.95 11.95
CA ARG A 399 -0.03 -8.35 12.83
C ARG A 399 -0.73 -7.19 12.13
N CYS A 400 -2.05 -7.17 12.19
CA CYS A 400 -2.87 -6.13 11.59
C CYS A 400 -3.46 -5.25 12.69
N CYS A 401 -3.33 -3.92 12.59
CA CYS A 401 -3.88 -2.98 13.57
C CYS A 401 -4.85 -2.01 12.90
N ILE A 402 -5.99 -1.77 13.53
CA ILE A 402 -7.04 -0.85 13.07
C ILE A 402 -7.33 0.20 14.15
N GLN A 403 -7.60 1.43 13.71
CA GLN A 403 -8.06 2.49 14.59
C GLN A 403 -9.56 2.27 14.91
N ALA A 404 -9.90 2.11 16.18
CA ALA A 404 -11.27 2.02 16.64
C ALA A 404 -11.91 3.42 16.72
N GLU A 405 -13.25 3.50 16.61
CA GLU A 405 -14.00 4.76 16.62
C GLU A 405 -13.76 5.59 17.91
N LYS A 406 -13.40 4.95 19.03
CA LYS A 406 -13.07 5.59 20.31
C LYS A 406 -11.60 6.03 20.45
N GLY A 407 -10.85 6.10 19.36
CA GLY A 407 -9.44 6.51 19.37
C GLY A 407 -8.43 5.44 19.84
N GLY A 408 -8.89 4.29 20.34
CA GLY A 408 -8.02 3.15 20.66
C GLY A 408 -7.55 2.39 19.41
N MET A 409 -6.39 1.76 19.48
CA MET A 409 -5.90 0.86 18.42
C MET A 409 -6.20 -0.59 18.81
N ARG A 410 -6.79 -1.38 17.91
CA ARG A 410 -6.99 -2.82 18.08
C ARG A 410 -6.03 -3.55 17.16
N CYS A 411 -5.30 -4.52 17.68
CA CYS A 411 -4.36 -5.33 16.91
C CYS A 411 -4.76 -6.80 16.92
N TYR A 412 -4.52 -7.46 15.80
CA TYR A 412 -4.85 -8.86 15.55
C TYR A 412 -3.59 -9.60 15.12
N GLY A 413 -3.53 -10.91 15.41
CA GLY A 413 -2.36 -11.75 15.13
C GLY A 413 -2.02 -11.82 13.64
N SER A 414 -3.05 -11.85 12.79
CA SER A 414 -2.92 -11.96 11.35
C SER A 414 -4.03 -11.17 10.61
N LEU A 415 -3.90 -11.06 9.27
CA LEU A 415 -4.97 -10.53 8.42
C LEU A 415 -6.25 -11.39 8.51
N HIS A 416 -6.11 -12.70 8.64
CA HIS A 416 -7.24 -13.62 8.83
C HIS A 416 -7.97 -13.35 10.14
N ASP A 417 -7.24 -13.22 11.25
CA ASP A 417 -7.84 -12.93 12.56
C ASP A 417 -8.55 -11.58 12.56
N PHE A 418 -7.93 -10.57 11.94
CA PHE A 418 -8.52 -9.25 11.74
C PHE A 418 -9.87 -9.33 11.04
N VAL A 419 -9.95 -10.02 9.89
CA VAL A 419 -11.21 -10.12 9.14
C VAL A 419 -12.26 -10.92 9.91
N ARG A 420 -11.89 -12.06 10.51
CA ARG A 420 -12.83 -12.93 11.24
C ARG A 420 -13.48 -12.21 12.43
N GLN A 421 -12.70 -11.45 13.20
CA GLN A 421 -13.15 -10.82 14.44
C GLN A 421 -14.05 -9.59 14.24
N ILE A 422 -14.20 -9.08 13.01
CA ILE A 422 -15.09 -7.95 12.72
C ILE A 422 -16.47 -8.50 12.31
N PRO A 423 -17.52 -8.35 13.16
CA PRO A 423 -18.84 -8.92 12.91
C PRO A 423 -19.61 -8.21 11.78
N GLU A 424 -19.26 -6.97 11.44
CA GLU A 424 -19.86 -6.21 10.36
C GLU A 424 -19.51 -6.78 8.98
N LEU A 425 -18.40 -7.51 8.87
CA LEU A 425 -17.95 -8.16 7.65
C LEU A 425 -18.62 -9.52 7.52
N LYS A 426 -19.33 -9.71 6.40
CA LYS A 426 -20.10 -10.94 6.13
C LYS A 426 -19.65 -11.65 4.87
N LYS A 427 -19.45 -10.90 3.78
CA LYS A 427 -19.05 -11.45 2.47
C LYS A 427 -17.90 -10.68 1.87
N LEU A 428 -16.87 -11.38 1.43
CA LEU A 428 -15.83 -10.84 0.57
C LEU A 428 -16.40 -10.64 -0.84
N TYR A 429 -16.13 -9.48 -1.44
CA TYR A 429 -16.52 -9.18 -2.82
C TYR A 429 -15.92 -10.22 -3.81
N PRO A 430 -16.67 -10.70 -4.82
CA PRO A 430 -18.03 -10.27 -5.17
C PRO A 430 -19.12 -10.75 -4.21
N ASP A 431 -19.16 -12.03 -3.82
CA ASP A 431 -20.23 -12.58 -2.97
C ASP A 431 -19.77 -13.84 -2.19
N ILE A 432 -18.49 -13.93 -1.83
CA ILE A 432 -17.91 -15.09 -1.14
C ILE A 432 -18.10 -14.94 0.38
N PRO A 433 -18.69 -15.91 1.10
CA PRO A 433 -18.78 -15.88 2.55
C PRO A 433 -17.41 -15.61 3.20
N LYS A 434 -17.38 -14.77 4.24
CA LYS A 434 -16.15 -14.43 4.96
C LYS A 434 -15.44 -15.68 5.47
N GLU A 435 -16.21 -16.64 5.96
CA GLU A 435 -15.75 -17.91 6.51
C GLU A 435 -15.18 -18.83 5.42
N GLU A 436 -15.66 -18.73 4.18
CA GLU A 436 -15.06 -19.46 3.05
C GLU A 436 -13.75 -18.81 2.61
N ALA A 437 -13.73 -17.49 2.50
CA ALA A 437 -12.56 -16.76 2.03
C ALA A 437 -11.39 -16.75 3.03
N PHE A 438 -11.70 -16.60 4.32
CA PHE A 438 -10.73 -16.43 5.39
C PHE A 438 -10.84 -17.51 6.47
N GLY A 439 -11.67 -18.53 6.32
CA GLY A 439 -11.81 -19.63 7.28
C GLY A 439 -10.50 -20.34 7.55
N GLU A 440 -10.48 -21.13 8.62
CA GLU A 440 -9.39 -22.07 8.79
C GLU A 440 -9.48 -23.03 7.61
N THR A 441 -8.41 -23.11 6.80
CA THR A 441 -8.20 -24.30 5.96
C THR A 441 -8.48 -25.48 6.86
N PRO A 442 -9.39 -26.40 6.50
CA PRO A 442 -9.78 -27.53 7.33
C PRO A 442 -8.50 -28.06 7.95
N ARG A 443 -8.36 -27.93 9.28
CA ARG A 443 -7.19 -28.49 9.97
C ARG A 443 -7.11 -29.90 9.43
N SER A 444 -5.98 -30.22 8.79
CA SER A 444 -5.69 -31.59 8.39
C SER A 444 -6.16 -32.48 9.53
N PRO A 445 -7.01 -33.49 9.26
CA PRO A 445 -7.64 -34.28 10.31
C PRO A 445 -6.60 -34.60 11.37
N PRO A 446 -6.93 -34.41 12.67
CA PRO A 446 -5.95 -34.47 13.75
C PRO A 446 -5.09 -35.70 13.51
N ALA A 447 -3.81 -35.48 13.21
CA ALA A 447 -2.91 -36.55 12.84
C ALA A 447 -3.05 -37.62 13.92
N THR A 448 -3.61 -38.76 13.54
CA THR A 448 -3.88 -39.88 14.43
C THR A 448 -2.62 -40.14 15.22
N ALA A 449 -2.72 -40.01 16.54
CA ALA A 449 -1.64 -40.03 17.51
C ALA A 449 -0.51 -41.00 17.13
N SER A 450 0.56 -40.49 16.49
CA SER A 450 1.74 -41.30 16.18
C SER A 450 2.93 -40.43 15.74
N ALA A 451 3.56 -39.73 16.70
CA ALA A 451 5.02 -39.62 16.82
C ALA A 451 5.37 -38.65 17.97
N PRO A 452 6.20 -39.05 18.96
CA PRO A 452 6.61 -38.21 20.09
C PRO A 452 7.49 -36.97 19.74
N GLY A 453 7.63 -36.60 18.47
CA GLY A 453 8.61 -35.59 18.00
C GLY A 453 8.10 -34.16 17.87
N ALA A 454 6.79 -33.93 17.77
CA ALA A 454 6.25 -32.61 17.42
C ALA A 454 6.21 -31.62 18.60
N ALA A 455 5.98 -32.10 19.83
CA ALA A 455 5.96 -31.26 21.04
C ALA A 455 7.31 -30.54 21.30
N ARG A 456 8.41 -31.13 20.82
CA ARG A 456 9.77 -30.61 21.03
C ARG A 456 10.06 -29.33 20.23
N ARG A 457 9.31 -29.04 19.15
CA ARG A 457 9.53 -27.85 18.32
C ARG A 457 8.94 -26.59 18.94
N ASP A 458 7.73 -26.65 19.48
CA ASP A 458 7.09 -25.50 20.10
C ASP A 458 7.77 -25.12 21.41
N GLU A 459 8.29 -26.10 22.15
CA GLU A 459 9.12 -25.89 23.34
C GLU A 459 10.46 -25.21 23.00
N LEU A 460 11.11 -25.62 21.90
CA LEU A 460 12.36 -25.01 21.42
C LEU A 460 12.15 -23.55 20.98
N VAL A 461 11.03 -23.23 20.33
CA VAL A 461 10.72 -21.85 19.93
C VAL A 461 10.49 -20.96 21.16
N ALA A 462 9.75 -21.45 22.15
CA ALA A 462 9.54 -20.72 23.40
C ALA A 462 10.85 -20.52 24.19
N GLU A 463 11.74 -21.53 24.18
CA GLU A 463 13.06 -21.45 24.82
C GLU A 463 13.97 -20.42 24.12
N ILE A 464 14.00 -20.41 22.78
CA ILE A 464 14.74 -19.41 22.00
C ILE A 464 14.20 -18.00 22.26
N GLU A 465 12.88 -17.81 22.28
CA GLU A 465 12.27 -16.51 22.59
C GLU A 465 12.62 -16.03 24.00
N SER A 466 12.59 -16.94 24.99
CA SER A 466 13.01 -16.64 26.37
C SER A 466 14.49 -16.24 26.44
N LEU A 467 15.37 -16.96 25.74
CA LEU A 467 16.81 -16.70 25.71
C LEU A 467 17.13 -15.33 25.05
N VAL A 468 16.46 -15.01 23.95
CA VAL A 468 16.60 -13.72 23.27
C VAL A 468 16.12 -12.58 24.18
N LYS A 469 14.99 -12.75 24.84
CA LYS A 469 14.42 -11.77 25.77
C LYS A 469 15.33 -11.54 26.99
N GLY A 470 15.93 -12.61 27.52
CA GLY A 470 16.93 -12.54 28.59
C GLY A 470 18.18 -11.75 28.17
N LYS A 471 18.76 -12.05 26.99
CA LYS A 471 19.94 -11.35 26.47
C LYS A 471 19.69 -9.87 26.19
N MET A 472 18.53 -9.52 25.64
CA MET A 472 18.16 -8.11 25.42
C MET A 472 17.99 -7.34 26.73
N SER A 473 17.48 -7.98 27.78
CA SER A 473 17.35 -7.39 29.11
C SER A 473 18.71 -7.12 29.75
N ALA A 474 19.66 -8.05 29.59
CA ALA A 474 21.02 -7.92 30.10
C ALA A 474 21.81 -6.81 29.39
N TRP A 475 21.64 -6.65 28.07
CA TRP A 475 22.23 -5.54 27.32
C TRP A 475 21.70 -4.18 27.78
N LYS A 476 20.39 -4.06 28.00
CA LYS A 476 19.75 -2.79 28.40
C LYS A 476 20.16 -2.29 29.78
N ASN A 477 20.68 -3.18 30.64
CA ASN A 477 21.22 -2.82 31.95
C ASN A 477 22.71 -2.46 31.93
N ARG A 478 23.45 -2.75 30.84
CA ARG A 478 24.88 -2.43 30.72
C ARG A 478 25.14 -0.97 30.31
N ASP A 479 24.17 -0.31 29.71
CA ASP A 479 24.29 1.08 29.24
C ASP A 479 23.76 2.12 30.23
N LYS A 480 23.42 1.72 31.46
CA LYS A 480 23.18 2.70 32.53
C LYS A 480 24.54 3.11 33.11
N PRO A 481 24.99 4.36 32.91
CA PRO A 481 26.19 4.85 33.59
C PRO A 481 25.95 4.78 35.10
N GLN A 482 26.92 4.22 35.82
CA GLN A 482 26.93 4.17 37.29
C GLN A 482 27.05 5.56 37.89
#